data_AF-A0AAV4B3U7-F1
#
_entry.id   AF-A0AAV4B3U7-F1
#
_cell.length_a   1.000
_cell.length_b   1.000
_cell.length_c   1.000
_cell.angle_alpha   90.00
_cell.angle_beta   90.00
_cell.angle_gamma   90.00
#
_symmetry.space_group_name_H-M   'P 1'
#
loop_
_entity.id
_entity.type
_entity.pdbx_description
1 polymer ?
#
loop_
_entity_poly.entity_id
_entity_poly.type
_entity_poly.pdbx_seq_one_letter_code
_entity_poly.pdbx_strand_id
1 'polypeptide(L)'
;MKSILEEYNCGKARLLTMLEESDDPVFKTVQPSLKAGRKWKVTEAVDEAKECLKMKEVIGQTQTDLRGLGSTTAKWWSKTEGKEKRDMIIDEIRNKEDSTRVQKAAQQPQQGQWTNWDTAIQRSLT
;
A
#
# COMPACT_ATOMS: atom_id res chain seq x y z
N MET A 1 5.79 11.81 -9.58
CA MET A 1 6.88 10.86 -9.93
C MET A 1 7.03 9.88 -8.78
N LYS A 2 7.10 8.58 -9.07
CA LYS A 2 7.34 7.56 -8.05
C LYS A 2 8.80 7.55 -7.67
N SER A 3 9.09 7.32 -6.38
CA SER A 3 10.48 7.29 -5.90
C SER A 3 11.18 6.02 -6.38
N ILE A 4 12.49 6.09 -6.64
CA ILE A 4 13.30 4.88 -6.96
C ILE A 4 13.24 3.87 -5.81
N LEU A 5 13.18 4.36 -4.56
CA LEU A 5 13.07 3.51 -3.39
C LEU A 5 11.73 2.75 -3.36
N GLU A 6 10.64 3.43 -3.70
CA GLU A 6 9.29 2.86 -3.77
C GLU A 6 9.24 1.73 -4.80
N GLU A 7 9.78 1.96 -6.00
CA GLU A 7 9.83 0.95 -7.05
C GLU A 7 10.76 -0.22 -6.68
N TYR A 8 11.89 0.06 -6.01
CA TYR A 8 12.76 -0.98 -5.46
C TYR A 8 12.02 -1.85 -4.44
N ASN A 9 11.30 -1.22 -3.50
CA ASN A 9 10.54 -1.91 -2.46
C ASN A 9 9.43 -2.76 -3.07
N CYS A 10 8.61 -2.17 -3.94
CA CYS A 10 7.56 -2.87 -4.68
C CYS A 10 8.11 -4.04 -5.51
N GLY A 11 9.27 -3.85 -6.16
CA GLY A 11 9.93 -4.90 -6.93
C GLY A 11 10.37 -6.08 -6.06
N LYS A 12 10.96 -5.81 -4.89
CA LYS A 12 11.35 -6.86 -3.94
C LYS A 12 10.16 -7.58 -3.33
N ALA A 13 9.10 -6.85 -2.96
CA ALA A 13 7.86 -7.45 -2.46
C ALA A 13 7.19 -8.33 -3.53
N ARG A 14 7.14 -7.87 -4.78
CA ARG A 14 6.63 -8.65 -5.91
C ARG A 14 7.42 -9.94 -6.13
N LEU A 15 8.75 -9.87 -6.03
CA LEU A 15 9.59 -11.06 -6.14
C LEU A 15 9.31 -12.04 -5.00
N LEU A 16 9.19 -11.56 -3.76
CA LEU A 16 8.86 -12.42 -2.61
C LEU A 16 7.53 -13.15 -2.82
N THR A 17 6.48 -12.43 -3.19
CA THR A 17 5.15 -13.02 -3.34
C THR A 17 5.07 -13.95 -4.55
N MET A 18 5.78 -13.67 -5.64
CA MET A 18 5.93 -14.60 -6.77
C MET A 18 6.59 -15.91 -6.37
N LEU A 19 7.61 -15.80 -5.53
CA LEU A 19 8.37 -16.93 -5.05
C LEU A 19 7.56 -17.76 -4.03
N GLU A 20 6.79 -17.14 -3.14
CA GLU A 20 5.85 -17.81 -2.23
C GLU A 20 4.76 -18.58 -2.97
N GLU A 21 4.27 -18.07 -4.10
CA GLU A 21 3.27 -18.71 -4.95
C GLU A 21 3.85 -19.76 -5.93
N SER A 22 5.17 -19.90 -6.01
CA SER A 22 5.80 -20.80 -6.97
C SER A 22 5.50 -22.26 -6.64
N ASP A 23 5.17 -23.06 -7.66
CA ASP A 23 4.94 -24.50 -7.51
C ASP A 23 6.22 -25.34 -7.50
N ASP A 24 7.39 -24.73 -7.66
CA ASP A 24 8.67 -25.43 -7.67
C ASP A 24 8.95 -26.07 -6.29
N PRO A 25 9.08 -27.42 -6.22
CA PRO A 25 9.32 -28.12 -4.95
C PRO A 25 10.67 -27.76 -4.33
N VAL A 26 11.68 -27.44 -5.14
CA VAL A 26 13.00 -27.03 -4.64
C VAL A 26 12.87 -25.70 -3.91
N PHE A 27 12.11 -24.76 -4.48
CA PHE A 27 11.88 -23.48 -3.85
C PHE A 27 11.08 -23.61 -2.55
N LYS A 28 10.00 -24.40 -2.55
CA LYS A 28 9.18 -24.68 -1.35
C LYS A 28 10.00 -25.30 -0.21
N THR A 29 11.03 -26.08 -0.55
CA THR A 29 11.92 -26.73 0.43
C THR A 29 13.00 -25.79 0.96
N VAL A 30 13.64 -25.01 0.09
CA VAL A 30 14.79 -24.17 0.46
C VAL A 30 14.36 -22.85 1.10
N GLN A 31 13.21 -22.29 0.71
CA GLN A 31 12.68 -20.98 1.17
C GLN A 31 13.79 -19.92 1.32
N PRO A 32 14.49 -19.58 0.22
CA PRO A 32 15.63 -18.67 0.29
C PRO A 32 15.18 -17.30 0.79
N SER A 33 15.93 -16.78 1.77
CA SER A 33 15.69 -15.43 2.28
C SER A 33 16.08 -14.37 1.24
N LEU A 34 15.12 -13.49 0.91
CA LEU A 34 15.41 -12.36 0.04
C LEU A 34 16.24 -11.33 0.80
N LYS A 35 17.47 -11.13 0.32
CA LYS A 35 18.33 -10.05 0.80
C LYS A 35 17.76 -8.71 0.35
N ALA A 36 17.11 -8.01 1.27
CA ALA A 36 16.90 -6.57 1.21
C ALA A 36 17.90 -5.88 2.15
N GLY A 37 18.19 -4.61 1.90
CA GLY A 37 19.15 -3.85 2.69
C GLY A 37 18.79 -3.80 4.17
N ARG A 38 19.74 -3.38 5.02
CA ARG A 38 19.59 -3.43 6.49
C ARG A 38 18.37 -2.70 7.06
N LYS A 39 17.92 -1.62 6.42
CA LYS A 39 16.88 -0.73 6.94
C LYS A 39 15.45 -1.23 6.69
N TRP A 40 15.26 -2.12 5.72
CA TRP A 40 13.93 -2.51 5.29
C TRP A 40 13.87 -4.01 5.04
N LYS A 41 12.93 -4.67 5.72
CA LYS A 41 12.71 -6.11 5.63
C LYS A 41 11.46 -6.37 4.80
N VAL A 42 11.63 -7.14 3.73
CA VAL A 42 10.56 -7.40 2.74
C VAL A 42 9.45 -8.25 3.34
N THR A 43 9.81 -9.28 4.11
CA THR A 43 8.86 -10.20 4.74
C THR A 43 7.91 -9.46 5.66
N GLU A 44 8.46 -8.64 6.58
CA GLU A 44 7.67 -7.83 7.51
C GLU A 44 6.73 -6.87 6.77
N ALA A 45 7.21 -6.21 5.71
CA ALA A 45 6.39 -5.28 4.93
C ALA A 45 5.26 -6.00 4.16
N VAL A 46 5.52 -7.19 3.63
CA VAL A 46 4.51 -8.01 2.94
C VAL A 46 3.49 -8.56 3.93
N ASP A 47 3.92 -9.03 5.10
CA ASP A 47 3.02 -9.55 6.13
C ASP A 47 2.11 -8.44 6.67
N GLU A 48 2.68 -7.26 6.94
CA GLU A 48 1.88 -6.10 7.35
C GLU A 48 0.87 -5.68 6.27
N ALA A 49 1.27 -5.68 4.99
CA ALA A 49 0.34 -5.42 3.89
C ALA A 49 -0.78 -6.46 3.83
N LYS A 50 -0.48 -7.76 4.02
CA LYS A 50 -1.48 -8.82 4.10
C LYS A 50 -2.46 -8.59 5.26
N GLU A 51 -1.98 -8.20 6.44
CA GLU A 51 -2.83 -7.88 7.60
C GLU A 51 -3.69 -6.64 7.37
N CYS A 52 -3.15 -5.57 6.77
CA CYS A 52 -3.92 -4.40 6.37
C CYS A 52 -5.05 -4.77 5.39
N LEU A 53 -4.78 -5.62 4.40
CA LEU A 53 -5.79 -6.09 3.45
C LEU A 53 -6.90 -6.90 4.12
N LYS A 54 -6.56 -7.79 5.06
CA LYS A 54 -7.55 -8.50 5.89
C LYS A 54 -8.40 -7.51 6.72
N MET A 55 -7.76 -6.51 7.32
CA MET A 55 -8.47 -5.50 8.10
C MET A 55 -9.42 -4.68 7.22
N LYS A 56 -9.00 -4.27 6.02
CA LYS A 56 -9.86 -3.60 5.04
C LYS A 56 -11.06 -4.44 4.64
N GLU A 57 -10.87 -5.75 4.51
CA GLU A 57 -11.97 -6.68 4.24
C GLU A 57 -12.97 -6.75 5.41
N VAL A 58 -12.51 -6.72 6.66
CA VAL A 58 -13.37 -6.67 7.86
C VAL A 58 -14.13 -5.34 7.95
N ILE A 59 -13.46 -4.22 7.70
CA ILE A 59 -14.09 -2.89 7.68
C ILE A 59 -15.15 -2.81 6.56
N GLY A 60 -14.90 -3.49 5.46
CA GLY A 60 -15.77 -3.50 4.29
C GLY A 60 -15.56 -2.29 3.39
N GLN A 61 -16.46 -2.15 2.41
CA GLN A 61 -16.38 -1.06 1.43
C GLN A 61 -16.75 0.27 2.07
N THR A 62 -15.78 1.19 2.15
CA THR A 62 -16.02 2.55 2.64
C THR A 62 -16.49 3.44 1.48
N GLN A 63 -17.46 4.32 1.72
CA GLN A 63 -17.90 5.30 0.74
C GLN A 63 -16.83 6.39 0.57
N THR A 64 -16.33 6.56 -0.65
CA THR A 64 -15.46 7.68 -1.02
C THR A 64 -16.25 8.71 -1.85
N ASP A 65 -15.91 9.98 -1.69
CA ASP A 65 -16.44 11.12 -2.47
C ASP A 65 -17.98 11.24 -2.54
N LEU A 66 -18.69 10.79 -1.51
CA LEU A 66 -20.16 10.84 -1.47
C LEU A 66 -20.86 10.16 -2.67
N ARG A 67 -20.21 9.22 -3.36
CA ARG A 67 -20.73 8.60 -4.61
C ARG A 67 -21.97 7.71 -4.46
N GLY A 68 -22.41 7.44 -3.23
CA GLY A 68 -23.53 6.56 -2.94
C GLY A 68 -23.17 5.08 -2.98
N LEU A 69 -24.13 4.24 -2.60
CA LEU A 69 -24.00 2.79 -2.55
C LEU A 69 -23.91 2.21 -3.98
N GLY A 70 -23.03 1.22 -4.18
CA GLY A 70 -22.91 0.50 -5.45
C GLY A 70 -22.10 1.19 -6.55
N SER A 71 -21.56 2.39 -6.30
CA SER A 71 -20.72 3.10 -7.29
C SER A 71 -19.36 2.44 -7.54
N THR A 72 -18.87 1.65 -6.58
CA THR A 72 -17.56 0.99 -6.64
C THR A 72 -17.70 -0.52 -6.47
N THR A 73 -17.01 -1.29 -7.30
CA THR A 73 -16.86 -2.73 -7.13
C THR A 73 -15.81 -3.02 -6.06
N ALA A 74 -16.21 -3.70 -4.99
CA ALA A 74 -15.30 -4.08 -3.92
C ALA A 74 -14.44 -5.28 -4.37
N LYS A 75 -13.12 -5.14 -4.22
CA LYS A 75 -12.17 -6.25 -4.35
C LYS A 75 -11.88 -6.82 -2.98
N TRP A 76 -12.24 -8.09 -2.79
CA TRP A 76 -12.15 -8.77 -1.51
C TRP A 76 -10.89 -9.62 -1.45
N TRP A 77 -10.06 -9.39 -0.44
CA TRP A 77 -8.79 -10.11 -0.27
C TRP A 77 -9.00 -11.63 -0.25
N SER A 78 -9.99 -12.13 0.49
CA SER A 78 -10.33 -13.55 0.56
C SER A 78 -10.75 -14.18 -0.78
N LYS A 79 -11.27 -13.38 -1.72
CA LYS A 79 -11.80 -13.85 -3.02
C LYS A 79 -10.81 -13.67 -4.17
N THR A 80 -9.64 -13.08 -3.91
CA THR A 80 -8.61 -12.84 -4.93
C THR A 80 -7.53 -13.91 -4.89
N GLU A 81 -7.05 -14.28 -6.06
CA GLU A 81 -6.05 -15.32 -6.24
C GLU A 81 -4.96 -14.91 -7.25
N GLY A 82 -3.80 -15.55 -7.14
CA GLY A 82 -2.66 -15.39 -8.04
C GLY A 82 -2.22 -13.94 -8.22
N LYS A 83 -2.16 -13.50 -9.48
CA LYS A 83 -1.64 -12.16 -9.82
C LYS A 83 -2.42 -11.03 -9.15
N GLU A 84 -3.75 -11.12 -9.11
CA GLU A 84 -4.57 -10.05 -8.52
C GLU A 84 -4.27 -9.88 -7.02
N LYS A 85 -4.09 -11.00 -6.32
CA LYS A 85 -3.70 -11.01 -4.92
C LYS A 85 -2.35 -10.32 -4.70
N ARG A 86 -1.37 -10.62 -5.56
CA ARG A 86 -0.06 -9.94 -5.53
C ARG A 86 -0.15 -8.45 -5.80
N ASP A 87 -0.95 -8.07 -6.79
CA ASP A 87 -1.14 -6.67 -7.14
C ASP A 87 -1.77 -5.91 -5.96
N MET A 88 -2.74 -6.50 -5.24
CA MET A 88 -3.30 -5.91 -4.02
C MET A 88 -2.24 -5.69 -2.93
N ILE A 89 -1.34 -6.66 -2.69
CA ILE A 89 -0.24 -6.50 -1.71
C ILE A 89 0.65 -5.32 -2.11
N ILE A 90 1.03 -5.25 -3.39
CA ILE A 90 1.97 -4.23 -3.87
C ILE A 90 1.34 -2.84 -3.81
N ASP A 91 0.08 -2.72 -4.21
CA ASP A 91 -0.65 -1.46 -4.12
C ASP A 91 -0.81 -1.02 -2.66
N GLU A 92 -0.93 -1.98 -1.74
CA GLU A 92 -1.01 -1.64 -0.32
C GLU A 92 0.32 -1.17 0.28
N ILE A 93 1.44 -1.73 -0.16
CA ILE A 93 2.77 -1.21 0.16
C ILE A 93 2.93 0.23 -0.36
N ARG A 94 2.44 0.53 -1.57
CA ARG A 94 2.44 1.90 -2.12
C ARG A 94 1.57 2.85 -1.31
N ASN A 95 0.34 2.43 -0.99
CA ASN A 95 -0.58 3.23 -0.17
C ASN A 95 0.04 3.58 1.19
N LYS A 96 0.80 2.66 1.78
CA LYS A 96 1.51 2.91 3.03
C LYS A 96 2.64 3.94 2.88
N GLU A 97 3.42 3.87 1.79
CA GLU A 97 4.45 4.87 1.50
C GLU A 97 3.84 6.26 1.23
N ASP A 98 2.74 6.31 0.48
CA ASP A 98 1.97 7.53 0.22
C ASP A 98 1.42 8.13 1.53
N SER A 99 0.84 7.29 2.39
CA SER A 99 0.34 7.71 3.71
C SER A 99 1.47 8.31 4.56
N THR A 100 2.65 7.70 4.54
CA THR A 100 3.84 8.21 5.25
C THR A 100 4.28 9.56 4.68
N ARG A 101 4.18 9.74 3.36
CA ARG A 101 4.52 11.01 2.68
C ARG A 101 3.54 12.12 3.08
N VAL A 102 2.24 11.82 3.08
CA VAL A 102 1.19 12.75 3.52
C VAL A 102 1.37 13.12 4.98
N GLN A 103 1.63 12.14 5.86
CA GLN A 103 1.91 12.39 7.27
C GLN A 103 3.11 13.32 7.46
N LYS A 104 4.19 13.09 6.71
CA LYS A 104 5.38 13.94 6.75
C LYS A 104 5.07 15.35 6.25
N ALA A 105 4.30 15.50 5.18
CA ALA A 105 3.88 16.80 4.68
C ALA A 105 3.05 17.56 5.73
N ALA A 106 2.11 16.89 6.39
CA ALA A 106 1.30 17.49 7.46
C ALA A 106 2.14 17.99 8.66
N GLN A 107 3.30 17.36 8.91
CA GLN A 107 4.24 17.81 9.96
C GLN A 107 5.15 18.98 9.54
N GLN A 108 5.12 19.39 8.27
CA GLN A 108 5.94 20.46 7.72
C GLN A 108 5.07 21.70 7.43
N PRO A 109 4.87 22.62 8.38
CA PRO A 109 3.85 23.67 8.27
C PRO A 109 4.08 24.67 7.13
N GLN A 110 5.31 24.82 6.64
CA GLN A 110 5.61 25.71 5.51
C GLN A 110 5.62 24.98 4.16
N GLN A 111 6.27 23.82 4.07
CA GLN A 111 6.39 23.05 2.81
C GLN A 111 5.15 22.21 2.52
N GLY A 112 4.42 21.83 3.56
CA GLY A 112 3.19 21.06 3.52
C GLY A 112 1.93 21.89 3.62
N GLN A 113 1.96 23.21 3.39
CA GLN A 113 0.74 24.05 3.47
C GLN A 113 -0.41 23.55 2.61
N TRP A 114 -0.14 22.79 1.55
CA TRP A 114 -1.15 22.14 0.72
C TRP A 114 -1.97 21.06 1.45
N THR A 115 -1.54 20.59 2.62
CA THR A 115 -2.33 19.69 3.47
C THR A 115 -3.34 20.43 4.36
N ASN A 116 -3.26 21.76 4.43
CA ASN A 116 -4.15 22.58 5.25
C ASN A 116 -5.35 23.06 4.45
N TRP A 117 -6.48 23.26 5.13
CA TRP A 117 -7.73 23.73 4.53
C TRP A 117 -7.84 25.26 4.48
N ASP A 118 -6.82 26.00 4.95
CA ASP A 118 -6.86 27.47 5.06
C ASP A 118 -7.09 28.20 3.74
N THR A 119 -6.70 27.59 2.61
CA THR A 119 -6.92 28.12 1.26
C THR A 119 -8.32 27.80 0.72
N ALA A 120 -9.00 26.79 1.27
CA ALA A 120 -10.38 26.44 0.90
C ALA A 120 -11.42 27.33 1.61
N ILE A 121 -11.01 28.00 2.70
CA ILE A 121 -11.84 28.97 3.41
C ILE A 121 -11.80 30.29 2.64
N GLN A 122 -12.94 30.74 2.11
CA GLN A 122 -13.07 32.10 1.58
C GLN A 122 -12.78 33.11 2.69
N ARG A 123 -11.65 33.80 2.61
CA ARG A 123 -11.35 34.93 3.49
C ARG A 123 -12.19 36.12 3.05
N SER A 124 -12.94 36.71 3.97
CA SER A 124 -13.61 37.98 3.73
C SER A 124 -12.52 39.01 3.38
N LEU A 125 -12.59 39.57 2.18
CA LEU A 125 -11.76 40.71 1.81
C LEU A 125 -12.12 41.85 2.76
N THR A 126 -11.14 42.30 3.55
CA THR A 126 -11.22 43.50 4.40
C THR A 126 -10.47 44.62 3.71
#